data_AF-A0A6L3A926-F1
#
_entry.id   AF-A0A6L3A926-F1
#
_cell.length_a   1.000
_cell.length_b   1.000
_cell.length_c   1.000
_cell.angle_alpha   90.00
_cell.angle_beta   90.00
_cell.angle_gamma   90.00
#
_symmetry.space_group_name_H-M   'P 1'
#
loop_
_entity.id
_entity.type
_entity.pdbx_description
1 polymer ?
#
loop_
_entity_poly.entity_id
_entity_poly.type
_entity_poly.pdbx_seq_one_letter_code
_entity_poly.pdbx_strand_id
1 'polypeptide(L)'
;DGSLLRLRQYLLPSPQYEGGLLGGLHDDIERARALVSYNGKSFDLPMLEARYILARQRPAFRHLPHLDLLHPNRRLFRGRFDSHRLAHMEVELLGFEREADCPSHEVPERYFRFARTSDPTHILPVLRHNAWDVLSLVALAAHLAAVCEGAESPFAAARAAEYAGDLALAVTHYEAALEAGLGRAERLEAMAHAARAYRRLERLDQAERWWLAMIAEPRSRLLAPYVELAMLAEHQHRDRARALAYVDEALALVRRGLARPGSPNSQTSVAALEKRRQRLIRGLSSG
;
A
#
# COMPACT_ATOMS: atom_id res chain seq x y z
N ASP A 1 -11.90 27.71 -13.38
CA ASP A 1 -10.57 27.19 -13.73
C ASP A 1 -9.76 26.92 -12.47
N GLY A 2 -9.26 25.69 -12.31
CA GLY A 2 -8.90 25.06 -11.04
C GLY A 2 -7.60 25.53 -10.36
N SER A 3 -7.35 26.83 -10.27
CA SER A 3 -6.21 27.42 -9.55
C SER A 3 -6.51 27.86 -8.11
N LEU A 4 -7.79 27.78 -7.69
CA LEU A 4 -8.23 28.23 -6.37
C LEU A 4 -8.64 27.05 -5.50
N LEU A 5 -8.01 26.91 -4.34
CA LEU A 5 -8.44 26.01 -3.30
C LEU A 5 -9.45 26.72 -2.39
N ARG A 6 -10.65 26.14 -2.26
CA ARG A 6 -11.69 26.64 -1.35
C ARG A 6 -11.86 25.68 -0.18
N LEU A 7 -11.43 26.10 1.01
CA LEU A 7 -11.79 25.42 2.25
C LEU A 7 -13.16 25.92 2.72
N ARG A 8 -14.11 25.00 2.90
CA ARG A 8 -15.39 25.27 3.56
C ARG A 8 -15.56 24.29 4.71
N GLN A 9 -15.80 24.83 5.90
CA GLN A 9 -16.01 24.04 7.11
C GLN A 9 -17.44 24.26 7.59
N TYR A 10 -18.12 23.16 7.87
CA TYR A 10 -19.47 23.16 8.40
C TYR A 10 -19.41 22.88 9.90
N LEU A 11 -19.80 23.87 10.71
CA LEU A 11 -19.86 23.74 12.16
C LEU A 11 -21.30 23.52 12.60
N LEU A 12 -21.53 22.53 13.47
CA LEU A 12 -22.80 22.32 14.14
C LEU A 12 -22.81 23.05 15.49
N PRO A 13 -23.47 24.22 15.63
CA PRO A 13 -23.48 24.94 16.90
C PRO A 13 -24.39 24.28 17.94
N SER A 14 -25.48 23.65 17.50
CA SER A 14 -26.35 22.83 18.34
C SER A 14 -27.13 21.81 17.50
N PRO A 15 -27.66 20.72 18.10
CA PRO A 15 -28.30 19.64 17.36
C PRO A 15 -29.48 20.06 16.45
N GLN A 16 -30.21 21.14 16.81
CA GLN A 16 -31.35 21.61 16.01
C GLN A 16 -30.98 22.12 14.62
N TYR A 17 -29.71 22.49 14.41
CA TYR A 17 -29.21 23.01 13.13
C TYR A 17 -28.67 21.92 12.20
N GLU A 18 -28.69 20.66 12.64
CA GLU A 18 -28.12 19.56 11.87
C GLU A 18 -28.76 19.40 10.49
N GLY A 19 -30.07 19.58 10.37
CA GLY A 19 -30.75 19.49 9.07
C GLY A 19 -30.21 20.51 8.06
N GLY A 20 -29.94 21.74 8.51
CA GLY A 20 -29.35 22.80 7.69
C GLY A 20 -27.90 22.51 7.33
N LEU A 21 -27.12 21.97 8.27
CA LEU A 21 -25.74 21.54 8.02
C LEU A 21 -25.68 20.44 6.96
N LEU A 22 -26.49 19.38 7.13
CA LEU A 22 -26.54 18.26 6.19
C LEU A 22 -27.02 18.71 4.81
N GLY A 23 -28.01 19.61 4.74
CA GLY A 23 -28.45 20.20 3.48
C GLY A 23 -27.34 21.00 2.77
N GLY A 24 -26.64 21.87 3.49
CA GLY A 24 -25.54 22.63 2.90
C GLY A 24 -24.35 21.76 2.48
N LEU A 25 -24.06 20.68 3.21
CA LEU A 25 -23.05 19.69 2.82
C LEU A 25 -23.51 18.86 1.62
N HIS A 26 -24.79 18.51 1.55
CA HIS A 26 -25.39 17.77 0.44
C HIS A 26 -25.21 18.52 -0.88
N ASP A 27 -25.54 19.81 -0.91
CA ASP A 27 -25.42 20.66 -2.10
C ASP A 27 -23.98 20.73 -2.64
N ASP A 28 -22.98 20.74 -1.75
CA ASP A 28 -21.57 20.72 -2.14
C ASP A 28 -21.15 19.34 -2.66
N ILE A 29 -21.60 18.26 -2.01
CA ILE A 29 -21.29 16.89 -2.43
C ILE A 29 -21.93 16.59 -3.80
N GLU A 30 -23.17 17.02 -4.06
CA GLU A 30 -23.81 16.80 -5.37
C GLU A 30 -23.06 17.47 -6.54
N ARG A 31 -22.32 18.55 -6.27
CA ARG A 31 -21.49 19.24 -7.26
C ARG A 31 -20.09 18.63 -7.39
N ALA A 32 -19.70 17.77 -6.46
CA ALA A 32 -18.38 17.15 -6.46
C ALA A 32 -18.31 16.03 -7.51
N ARG A 33 -17.11 15.81 -8.05
CA ARG A 33 -16.84 14.71 -8.99
C ARG A 33 -16.28 13.47 -8.32
N ALA A 34 -15.69 13.64 -7.14
CA ALA A 34 -15.07 12.58 -6.36
C ALA A 34 -14.95 13.03 -4.90
N LEU A 35 -14.75 12.06 -4.02
CA LEU A 35 -14.41 12.29 -2.63
C LEU A 35 -12.96 11.90 -2.39
N VAL A 36 -12.30 12.67 -1.55
CA VAL A 36 -10.97 12.36 -1.02
C VAL A 36 -11.06 12.40 0.50
N SER A 37 -10.54 11.37 1.16
CA SER A 37 -10.45 11.33 2.62
C SER A 37 -9.20 10.59 3.09
N TYR A 38 -8.94 10.59 4.39
CA TYR A 38 -7.92 9.75 5.02
C TYR A 38 -8.58 8.84 6.05
N ASN A 39 -8.65 7.54 5.75
CA ASN A 39 -9.38 6.54 6.54
C ASN A 39 -10.90 6.78 6.63
N GLY A 40 -11.47 7.62 5.77
CA GLY A 40 -12.89 7.97 5.83
C GLY A 40 -13.82 6.81 5.44
N LYS A 41 -13.36 5.82 4.66
CA LYS A 41 -14.19 4.64 4.32
C LYS A 41 -14.62 3.84 5.55
N SER A 42 -13.76 3.79 6.56
CA SER A 42 -13.99 3.01 7.78
C SER A 42 -14.41 3.87 8.97
N PHE A 43 -14.42 5.20 8.84
CA PHE A 43 -14.67 6.11 9.96
C PHE A 43 -15.71 7.19 9.62
N ASP A 44 -15.31 8.23 8.88
CA ASP A 44 -16.14 9.42 8.67
C ASP A 44 -17.41 9.14 7.84
N LEU A 45 -17.29 8.41 6.73
CA LEU A 45 -18.40 8.16 5.82
C LEU A 45 -19.51 7.33 6.48
N PRO A 46 -19.22 6.21 7.19
CA PRO A 46 -20.25 5.48 7.94
C PRO A 46 -20.98 6.35 8.98
N MET A 47 -20.25 7.22 9.69
CA MET A 47 -20.87 8.13 10.67
C MET A 47 -21.78 9.14 9.96
N LEU A 48 -21.29 9.77 8.89
CA LEU A 48 -22.06 10.73 8.11
C LEU A 48 -23.30 10.09 7.50
N GLU A 49 -23.17 8.88 6.96
CA GLU A 49 -24.28 8.09 6.40
C GLU A 49 -25.38 7.86 7.43
N ALA A 50 -25.02 7.49 8.67
CA ALA A 50 -25.99 7.36 9.75
C ALA A 50 -26.73 8.68 10.01
N ARG A 51 -26.05 9.83 9.98
CA ARG A 51 -26.71 11.15 10.14
C ARG A 51 -27.67 11.47 9.00
N TYR A 52 -27.30 11.19 7.74
CA TYR A 52 -28.20 11.33 6.60
C TYR A 52 -29.46 10.46 6.74
N ILE A 53 -29.29 9.19 7.14
CA ILE A 53 -30.41 8.26 7.35
C ILE A 53 -31.35 8.76 8.45
N LEU A 54 -30.81 9.21 9.59
CA LEU A 54 -31.59 9.77 10.70
C LEU A 54 -32.35 11.04 10.28
N ALA A 55 -31.74 11.88 9.44
CA ALA A 55 -32.37 13.04 8.84
C ALA A 55 -33.35 12.71 7.70
N ARG A 56 -33.55 11.42 7.38
CA ARG A 56 -34.37 10.92 6.26
C ARG A 56 -33.94 11.49 4.89
N GLN A 57 -32.66 11.79 4.74
CA GLN A 57 -32.05 12.26 3.50
C GLN A 57 -31.24 11.13 2.85
N ARG A 58 -31.13 11.13 1.52
CA ARG A 58 -30.27 10.18 0.81
C ARG A 58 -28.82 10.69 0.85
N PRO A 59 -27.83 9.88 1.25
CA PRO A 59 -26.44 10.33 1.25
C PRO A 59 -25.95 10.55 -0.18
N ALA A 60 -25.69 11.81 -0.55
CA ALA A 60 -25.24 12.19 -1.89
C ALA A 60 -23.92 11.53 -2.29
N PHE A 61 -23.06 11.19 -1.32
CA PHE A 61 -21.74 10.65 -1.62
C PHE A 61 -21.70 9.21 -2.14
N ARG A 62 -22.80 8.43 -2.05
CA ARG A 62 -22.80 6.99 -2.40
C ARG A 62 -22.42 6.69 -3.85
N HIS A 63 -22.66 7.64 -4.76
CA HIS A 63 -22.39 7.47 -6.19
C HIS A 63 -21.03 8.05 -6.63
N LEU A 64 -20.31 8.72 -5.73
CA LEU A 64 -19.06 9.37 -6.06
C LEU A 64 -17.90 8.37 -5.99
N PRO A 65 -16.97 8.39 -6.96
CA PRO A 65 -15.66 7.77 -6.79
C PRO A 65 -14.99 8.29 -5.51
N HIS A 66 -14.44 7.38 -4.71
CA HIS A 66 -13.84 7.72 -3.42
C HIS A 66 -12.39 7.23 -3.32
N LEU A 67 -11.49 8.20 -3.32
CA LEU A 67 -10.07 8.03 -3.03
C LEU A 67 -9.83 8.20 -1.51
N ASP A 68 -9.70 7.09 -0.81
CA ASP A 68 -9.25 7.09 0.57
C ASP A 68 -7.73 6.91 0.58
N LEU A 69 -7.01 7.98 0.96
CA LEU A 69 -5.55 8.09 0.86
C LEU A 69 -4.80 7.17 1.82
N LEU A 70 -5.44 6.63 2.86
CA LEU A 70 -4.78 5.71 3.78
C LEU A 70 -4.31 4.43 3.06
N HIS A 71 -5.13 3.91 2.15
CA HIS A 71 -4.85 2.65 1.46
C HIS A 71 -3.69 2.74 0.45
N PRO A 72 -3.65 3.70 -0.49
CA PRO A 72 -2.49 3.88 -1.35
C PRO A 72 -1.25 4.21 -0.52
N ASN A 73 -1.34 5.08 0.49
CA ASN A 73 -0.21 5.39 1.36
C ASN A 73 0.40 4.14 2.04
N ARG A 74 -0.42 3.32 2.70
CA ARG A 74 0.03 2.05 3.30
C ARG A 74 0.64 1.07 2.31
N ARG A 75 0.17 1.09 1.06
CA ARG A 75 0.63 0.18 0.02
C ARG A 75 1.97 0.63 -0.54
N LEU A 76 2.08 1.92 -0.89
CA LEU A 76 3.26 2.52 -1.51
C LEU A 76 4.41 2.73 -0.54
N PHE A 77 4.16 2.72 0.76
CA PHE A 77 5.18 2.89 1.80
C PHE A 77 5.16 1.76 2.85
N ARG A 78 4.64 0.59 2.49
CA ARG A 78 4.63 -0.58 3.39
C ARG A 78 6.05 -0.87 3.87
N GLY A 79 6.20 -1.01 5.19
CA GLY A 79 7.46 -1.37 5.84
C GLY A 79 8.46 -0.21 5.97
N ARG A 80 8.16 0.97 5.43
CA ARG A 80 9.00 2.17 5.54
C ARG A 80 8.74 2.96 6.83
N PHE A 81 7.50 2.97 7.30
CA PHE A 81 7.09 3.74 8.48
C PHE A 81 6.41 2.85 9.53
N ASP A 82 6.64 3.16 10.80
CA ASP A 82 6.01 2.46 11.94
C ASP A 82 4.52 2.79 12.09
N SER A 83 4.09 3.94 11.54
CA SER A 83 2.73 4.43 11.61
C SER A 83 2.33 5.07 10.28
N HIS A 84 1.06 4.89 9.90
CA HIS A 84 0.45 5.57 8.75
C HIS A 84 -0.72 6.44 9.22
N ARG A 85 -0.61 7.10 10.38
CA ARG A 85 -1.56 8.15 10.78
C ARG A 85 -1.26 9.43 10.00
N LEU A 86 -2.29 10.24 9.70
CA LEU A 86 -2.13 11.45 8.88
C LEU A 86 -1.02 12.36 9.41
N ALA A 87 -1.05 12.70 10.71
CA ALA A 87 -0.02 13.53 11.34
C ALA A 87 1.41 12.98 11.18
N HIS A 88 1.58 11.65 11.19
CA HIS A 88 2.90 11.06 10.97
C HIS A 88 3.34 11.18 9.50
N MET A 89 2.40 11.04 8.56
CA MET A 89 2.69 11.17 7.14
C MET A 89 2.92 12.62 6.71
N GLU A 90 2.32 13.58 7.40
CA GLU A 90 2.64 14.99 7.18
C GLU A 90 4.11 15.29 7.45
N VAL A 91 4.65 14.79 8.56
CA VAL A 91 6.06 14.95 8.89
C VAL A 91 6.93 14.19 7.89
N GLU A 92 6.68 12.88 7.74
CA GLU A 92 7.55 11.98 6.96
C GLU A 92 7.53 12.22 5.45
N LEU A 93 6.39 12.62 4.88
CA LEU A 93 6.23 12.78 3.43
C LEU A 93 6.14 14.23 2.98
N LEU A 94 5.61 15.12 3.82
CA LEU A 94 5.39 16.52 3.45
C LEU A 94 6.34 17.49 4.17
N GLY A 95 7.13 17.00 5.14
CA GLY A 95 7.97 17.85 5.99
C GLY A 95 7.17 18.85 6.81
N PHE A 96 5.89 18.57 7.06
CA PHE A 96 4.96 19.48 7.72
C PHE A 96 4.75 19.08 9.17
N GLU A 97 5.29 19.88 10.09
CA GLU A 97 5.05 19.78 11.52
C GLU A 97 4.02 20.82 11.95
N ARG A 98 2.97 20.36 12.65
CA ARG A 98 1.89 21.24 13.12
C ARG A 98 2.31 21.96 14.40
N GLU A 99 2.30 23.30 14.37
CA GLU A 99 2.45 24.11 15.58
C GLU A 99 1.11 24.24 16.33
N ALA A 100 1.13 23.98 17.65
CA ALA A 100 0.00 24.16 18.57
C ALA A 100 -1.30 23.44 18.13
N ASP A 101 -1.18 22.18 17.74
CA ASP A 101 -2.32 21.37 17.32
C ASP A 101 -3.21 20.94 18.50
N CYS A 102 -4.52 20.86 18.27
CA CYS A 102 -5.46 20.29 19.23
C CYS A 102 -5.28 18.77 19.25
N PRO A 103 -4.95 18.14 20.39
CA PRO A 103 -4.92 16.69 20.47
C PRO A 103 -6.29 16.11 20.10
N SER A 104 -6.32 15.12 19.21
CA SER A 104 -7.59 14.57 18.71
C SER A 104 -8.50 14.02 19.83
N HIS A 105 -7.93 13.60 20.96
CA HIS A 105 -8.69 13.12 22.11
C HIS A 105 -9.42 14.24 22.88
N GLU A 106 -8.99 15.50 22.75
CA GLU A 106 -9.64 16.66 23.37
C GLU A 106 -10.81 17.21 22.52
N VAL A 107 -10.88 16.83 21.24
CA VAL A 107 -11.89 17.34 20.28
C VAL A 107 -13.32 17.21 20.82
N PRO A 108 -13.77 16.05 21.35
CA PRO A 108 -15.12 15.92 21.88
C PRO A 108 -15.41 16.86 23.05
N GLU A 109 -14.48 16.95 24.02
CA GLU A 109 -14.68 17.81 25.20
C GLU A 109 -14.77 19.28 24.81
N ARG A 110 -13.87 19.73 23.94
CA ARG A 110 -13.85 21.09 23.39
C ARG A 110 -15.15 21.44 22.67
N TYR A 111 -15.64 20.53 21.82
CA TYR A 111 -16.94 20.69 21.16
C TYR A 111 -18.09 20.78 22.17
N PHE A 112 -18.16 19.89 23.16
CA PHE A 112 -19.23 19.92 24.16
C PHE A 112 -19.18 21.17 25.05
N ARG A 113 -18.00 21.70 25.36
CA ARG A 113 -17.87 22.98 26.06
C ARG A 113 -18.43 24.11 25.21
N PHE A 114 -18.01 24.21 23.94
CA PHE A 114 -18.56 25.19 22.99
C PHE A 114 -20.09 25.08 22.87
N ALA A 115 -20.64 23.88 22.69
CA ALA A 115 -22.09 23.68 22.55
C ALA A 115 -22.89 24.11 23.79
N ARG A 116 -22.28 24.08 24.99
CA ARG A 116 -22.92 24.54 26.24
C ARG A 116 -22.76 26.04 26.49
N THR A 117 -21.57 26.59 26.24
CA THR A 117 -21.24 27.98 26.61
C THR A 117 -21.42 28.95 25.46
N SER A 118 -21.50 28.47 24.22
CA SER A 118 -21.38 29.24 22.98
C SER A 118 -20.07 30.04 22.87
N ASP A 119 -19.07 29.74 23.70
CA ASP A 119 -17.77 30.41 23.67
C ASP A 119 -16.90 29.83 22.53
N PRO A 120 -16.58 30.62 21.48
CA PRO A 120 -15.85 30.14 20.32
C PRO A 120 -14.41 29.74 20.65
N THR A 121 -13.83 30.21 21.76
CA THR A 121 -12.44 29.86 22.14
C THR A 121 -12.24 28.36 22.32
N HIS A 122 -13.31 27.62 22.66
CA HIS A 122 -13.26 26.17 22.78
C HIS A 122 -13.22 25.45 21.43
N ILE A 123 -13.91 25.95 20.41
CA ILE A 123 -14.04 25.27 19.11
C ILE A 123 -13.00 25.70 18.07
N LEU A 124 -12.46 26.92 18.17
CA LEU A 124 -11.47 27.44 17.22
C LEU A 124 -10.26 26.51 17.01
N PRO A 125 -9.66 25.89 18.05
CA PRO A 125 -8.58 24.92 17.84
C PRO A 125 -9.01 23.67 17.07
N VAL A 126 -10.25 23.19 17.29
CA VAL A 126 -10.81 22.04 16.56
C VAL A 126 -11.03 22.37 15.09
N LEU A 127 -11.54 23.56 14.79
CA LEU A 127 -11.69 24.03 13.41
C LEU A 127 -10.33 24.17 12.72
N ARG A 128 -9.32 24.69 13.42
CA ARG A 128 -7.95 24.78 12.88
C ARG A 128 -7.36 23.39 12.60
N HIS A 129 -7.52 22.44 13.53
CA HIS A 129 -7.09 21.06 13.34
C HIS A 129 -7.76 20.44 12.11
N ASN A 130 -9.08 20.54 12.01
CA ASN A 130 -9.83 20.05 10.85
C ASN A 130 -9.40 20.71 9.54
N ALA A 131 -9.11 22.02 9.56
CA ALA A 131 -8.61 22.72 8.39
C ALA A 131 -7.27 22.12 7.93
N TRP A 132 -6.33 21.89 8.86
CA TRP A 132 -5.06 21.24 8.54
C TRP A 132 -5.24 19.83 8.01
N ASP A 133 -6.09 19.01 8.65
CA ASP A 133 -6.40 17.67 8.15
C ASP A 133 -6.85 17.70 6.68
N VAL A 134 -7.81 18.57 6.34
CA VAL A 134 -8.33 18.70 4.97
C VAL A 134 -7.29 19.23 4.00
N LEU A 135 -6.50 20.24 4.37
CA LEU A 135 -5.45 20.79 3.51
C LEU A 135 -4.33 19.77 3.25
N SER A 136 -3.98 18.98 4.25
CA SER A 136 -3.01 17.89 4.12
C SER A 136 -3.48 16.79 3.19
N LEU A 137 -4.80 16.54 3.05
CA LEU A 137 -5.29 15.61 2.03
C LEU A 137 -4.92 16.07 0.62
N VAL A 138 -4.99 17.38 0.35
CA VAL A 138 -4.65 17.95 -0.96
C VAL A 138 -3.17 17.77 -1.25
N ALA A 139 -2.31 18.14 -0.30
CA ALA A 139 -0.87 18.00 -0.42
C ALA A 139 -0.45 16.52 -0.54
N LEU A 140 -1.02 15.65 0.28
CA LEU A 140 -0.72 14.21 0.24
C LEU A 140 -1.22 13.56 -1.05
N ALA A 141 -2.39 13.95 -1.56
CA ALA A 141 -2.88 13.45 -2.85
C ALA A 141 -1.95 13.85 -4.00
N ALA A 142 -1.47 15.10 -4.01
CA ALA A 142 -0.49 15.58 -4.99
C ALA A 142 0.84 14.83 -4.88
N HIS A 143 1.34 14.63 -3.66
CA HIS A 143 2.55 13.85 -3.41
C HIS A 143 2.42 12.40 -3.89
N LEU A 144 1.32 11.72 -3.56
CA LEU A 144 1.09 10.35 -4.02
C LEU A 144 0.97 10.27 -5.56
N ALA A 145 0.41 11.30 -6.21
CA ALA A 145 0.39 11.38 -7.66
C ALA A 145 1.81 11.50 -8.23
N ALA A 146 2.65 12.38 -7.68
CA ALA A 146 4.05 12.53 -8.09
C ALA A 146 4.87 11.25 -7.87
N VAL A 147 4.59 10.50 -6.79
CA VAL A 147 5.19 9.18 -6.55
C VAL A 147 4.79 8.18 -7.63
N CYS A 148 3.52 8.17 -8.05
CA CYS A 148 3.05 7.33 -9.16
C CYS A 148 3.72 7.71 -10.50
N GLU A 149 4.11 8.98 -10.68
CA GLU A 149 4.84 9.48 -11.84
C GLU A 149 6.36 9.24 -11.74
N GLY A 150 6.86 8.74 -10.62
CA GLY A 150 8.27 8.36 -10.42
C GLY A 150 9.18 9.45 -9.86
N ALA A 151 8.65 10.56 -9.35
CA ALA A 151 9.44 11.73 -8.97
C ALA A 151 10.31 11.57 -7.71
N GLU A 152 10.05 10.58 -6.85
CA GLU A 152 10.76 10.45 -5.56
C GLU A 152 11.42 9.10 -5.30
N SER A 153 10.67 8.02 -5.52
CA SER A 153 11.13 6.67 -5.20
C SER A 153 10.73 5.72 -6.31
N PRO A 154 11.71 5.24 -7.11
CA PRO A 154 11.42 4.22 -8.11
C PRO A 154 10.78 2.97 -7.50
N PHE A 155 11.10 2.63 -6.24
CA PHE A 155 10.48 1.49 -5.57
C PHE A 155 8.99 1.73 -5.27
N ALA A 156 8.62 2.91 -4.79
CA ALA A 156 7.21 3.26 -4.57
C ALA A 156 6.46 3.37 -5.90
N ALA A 157 7.06 3.96 -6.93
CA ALA A 157 6.50 4.02 -8.29
C ALA A 157 6.27 2.62 -8.87
N ALA A 158 7.20 1.68 -8.66
CA ALA A 158 7.05 0.30 -9.07
C ALA A 158 5.84 -0.38 -8.40
N ARG A 159 5.65 -0.16 -7.09
CA ARG A 159 4.48 -0.64 -6.35
C ARG A 159 3.18 -0.02 -6.86
N ALA A 160 3.21 1.24 -7.27
CA ALA A 160 2.06 1.94 -7.85
C ALA A 160 1.68 1.34 -9.22
N ALA A 161 2.65 1.19 -10.12
CA ALA A 161 2.46 0.60 -11.44
C ALA A 161 1.98 -0.87 -11.35
N GLU A 162 2.59 -1.67 -10.47
CA GLU A 162 2.17 -3.07 -10.25
C GLU A 162 0.71 -3.13 -9.78
N TYR A 163 0.30 -2.20 -8.90
CA TYR A 163 -1.07 -2.12 -8.42
C TYR A 163 -2.06 -1.67 -9.51
N ALA A 164 -1.66 -0.72 -10.36
CA ALA A 164 -2.44 -0.32 -11.52
C ALA A 164 -2.57 -1.44 -12.57
N GLY A 165 -1.77 -2.51 -12.44
CA GLY A 165 -1.74 -3.63 -13.38
C GLY A 165 -0.81 -3.40 -14.57
N ASP A 166 -0.12 -2.26 -14.63
CA ASP A 166 0.90 -1.99 -15.63
C ASP A 166 2.22 -2.65 -15.21
N LEU A 167 2.31 -3.95 -15.52
CA LEU A 167 3.48 -4.75 -15.17
C LEU A 167 4.73 -4.31 -15.95
N ALA A 168 4.57 -3.75 -17.16
CA ALA A 168 5.69 -3.31 -17.97
C ALA A 168 6.36 -2.09 -17.32
N LEU A 169 5.55 -1.11 -16.91
CA LEU A 169 6.05 0.04 -16.17
C LEU A 169 6.59 -0.37 -14.79
N ALA A 170 5.93 -1.31 -14.11
CA ALA A 170 6.36 -1.81 -12.81
C ALA A 170 7.77 -2.41 -12.86
N VAL A 171 8.08 -3.26 -13.84
CA VAL A 171 9.43 -3.83 -13.95
C VAL A 171 10.48 -2.76 -14.23
N THR A 172 10.19 -1.78 -15.10
CA THR A 172 11.10 -0.65 -15.34
C THR A 172 11.43 0.10 -14.06
N HIS A 173 10.43 0.39 -13.23
CA HIS A 173 10.66 1.08 -11.96
C HIS A 173 11.34 0.20 -10.91
N TYR A 174 11.06 -1.11 -10.86
CA TYR A 174 11.78 -2.02 -9.95
C TYR A 174 13.27 -2.10 -10.30
N GLU A 175 13.61 -2.16 -11.59
CA GLU A 175 15.00 -2.17 -12.03
C GLU A 175 15.71 -0.88 -11.70
N ALA A 176 15.09 0.28 -11.99
CA ALA A 176 15.62 1.58 -11.60
C ALA A 176 15.82 1.69 -10.08
N ALA A 177 14.91 1.13 -9.27
CA ALA A 177 15.05 1.10 -7.82
C ALA A 177 16.26 0.26 -7.38
N LEU A 178 16.43 -0.92 -7.97
CA LEU A 178 17.54 -1.82 -7.68
C LEU A 178 18.90 -1.20 -8.05
N GLU A 179 18.95 -0.44 -9.15
CA GLU A 179 20.13 0.32 -9.58
C GLU A 179 20.44 1.50 -8.65
N ALA A 180 19.41 2.20 -8.15
CA ALA A 180 19.55 3.33 -7.24
C ALA A 180 20.09 2.94 -5.84
N GLY A 181 20.18 1.64 -5.52
CA GLY A 181 20.82 1.15 -4.29
C GLY A 181 19.88 1.06 -3.09
N LEU A 182 18.94 0.10 -3.13
CA LEU A 182 18.05 -0.20 -2.01
C LEU A 182 18.76 -0.87 -0.82
N GLY A 183 18.23 -0.62 0.38
CA GLY A 183 18.56 -1.41 1.57
C GLY A 183 18.21 -2.89 1.37
N ARG A 184 18.90 -3.80 2.08
CA ARG A 184 18.80 -5.25 1.83
C ARG A 184 17.37 -5.80 1.80
N ALA A 185 16.51 -5.34 2.72
CA ALA A 185 15.12 -5.81 2.79
C ALA A 185 14.31 -5.38 1.55
N GLU A 186 14.32 -4.10 1.22
CA GLU A 186 13.64 -3.55 0.04
C GLU A 186 14.22 -4.13 -1.26
N ARG A 187 15.54 -4.33 -1.32
CA ARG A 187 16.20 -4.97 -2.47
C ARG A 187 15.65 -6.37 -2.74
N LEU A 188 15.56 -7.21 -1.71
CA LEU A 188 15.01 -8.56 -1.84
C LEU A 188 13.53 -8.54 -2.23
N GLU A 189 12.76 -7.58 -1.70
CA GLU A 189 11.36 -7.39 -2.07
C GLU A 189 11.25 -6.96 -3.55
N ALA A 190 12.01 -5.95 -3.97
CA ALA A 190 12.06 -5.48 -5.35
C ALA A 190 12.42 -6.59 -6.34
N MET A 191 13.46 -7.39 -6.06
CA MET A 191 13.82 -8.54 -6.90
C MET A 191 12.67 -9.56 -6.99
N ALA A 192 12.02 -9.87 -5.87
CA ALA A 192 10.91 -10.82 -5.84
C ALA A 192 9.69 -10.32 -6.62
N HIS A 193 9.38 -9.03 -6.52
CA HIS A 193 8.29 -8.41 -7.27
C HIS A 193 8.63 -8.32 -8.76
N ALA A 194 9.84 -7.87 -9.12
CA ALA A 194 10.31 -7.84 -10.51
C ALA A 194 10.24 -9.24 -11.16
N ALA A 195 10.75 -10.28 -10.49
CA ALA A 195 10.71 -11.64 -11.01
C ALA A 195 9.29 -12.14 -11.28
N ARG A 196 8.34 -11.87 -10.37
CA ARG A 196 6.92 -12.22 -10.55
C ARG A 196 6.26 -11.44 -11.67
N ALA A 197 6.55 -10.14 -11.79
CA ALA A 197 6.02 -9.30 -12.86
C ALA A 197 6.55 -9.75 -14.22
N TYR A 198 7.85 -10.00 -14.35
CA TYR A 198 8.46 -10.54 -15.56
C TYR A 198 7.89 -11.90 -15.97
N ARG A 199 7.67 -12.80 -15.00
CA ARG A 199 7.02 -14.09 -15.27
C ARG A 199 5.61 -13.91 -15.83
N ARG A 200 4.82 -12.98 -15.27
CA ARG A 200 3.45 -12.67 -15.75
C ARG A 200 3.44 -12.01 -17.13
N LEU A 201 4.53 -11.34 -17.50
CA LEU A 201 4.78 -10.80 -18.84
C LEU A 201 5.38 -11.83 -19.80
N GLU A 202 5.51 -13.10 -19.40
CA GLU A 202 6.15 -14.18 -20.18
C GLU A 202 7.61 -13.91 -20.56
N ARG A 203 8.25 -12.95 -19.89
CA ARG A 203 9.66 -12.56 -20.06
C ARG A 203 10.53 -13.37 -19.11
N LEU A 204 10.66 -14.66 -19.43
CA LEU A 204 11.22 -15.66 -18.51
C LEU A 204 12.71 -15.48 -18.22
N ASP A 205 13.51 -15.00 -19.19
CA ASP A 205 14.95 -14.77 -18.99
C ASP A 205 15.20 -13.68 -17.93
N GLN A 206 14.40 -12.62 -17.95
CA GLN A 206 14.47 -11.56 -16.93
C GLN A 206 13.98 -12.06 -15.57
N ALA A 207 12.93 -12.88 -15.54
CA ALA A 207 12.48 -13.50 -14.30
C ALA A 207 13.56 -14.41 -13.69
N GLU A 208 14.23 -15.22 -14.52
CA GLU A 208 15.36 -16.07 -14.14
C GLU A 208 16.50 -15.25 -13.54
N ARG A 209 16.91 -14.18 -14.23
CA ARG A 209 17.96 -13.27 -13.75
C ARG A 209 17.70 -12.82 -12.32
N TRP A 210 16.47 -12.42 -11.99
CA TRP A 210 16.14 -11.95 -10.65
C TRP A 210 16.09 -13.07 -9.62
N TRP A 211 15.57 -14.25 -9.93
CA TRP A 211 15.65 -15.39 -9.01
C TRP A 211 17.09 -15.83 -8.74
N LEU A 212 17.96 -15.83 -9.76
CA LEU A 212 19.38 -16.09 -9.62
C LEU A 212 20.05 -15.05 -8.72
N ALA A 213 19.74 -13.77 -8.92
CA ALA A 213 20.24 -12.69 -8.06
C ALA A 213 19.81 -12.91 -6.60
N MET A 214 18.56 -13.31 -6.34
CA MET A 214 18.05 -13.56 -5.00
C MET A 214 18.74 -14.72 -4.26
N ILE A 215 19.17 -15.77 -4.96
CA ILE A 215 19.93 -16.87 -4.32
C ILE A 215 21.41 -16.50 -4.14
N ALA A 216 21.96 -15.68 -5.03
CA ALA A 216 23.34 -15.18 -4.94
C ALA A 216 23.54 -14.15 -3.82
N GLU A 217 22.46 -13.59 -3.27
CA GLU A 217 22.52 -12.64 -2.16
C GLU A 217 23.26 -13.20 -0.93
N PRO A 218 24.21 -12.46 -0.34
CA PRO A 218 24.97 -12.94 0.82
C PRO A 218 24.05 -13.37 1.97
N ARG A 219 24.23 -14.61 2.43
CA ARG A 219 23.39 -15.22 3.49
C ARG A 219 21.90 -15.29 3.09
N SER A 220 21.59 -15.42 1.80
CA SER A 220 20.22 -15.72 1.36
C SER A 220 19.74 -17.02 1.98
N ARG A 221 18.48 -17.03 2.42
CA ARG A 221 17.82 -18.17 3.07
C ARG A 221 16.45 -18.44 2.44
N LEU A 222 16.25 -17.89 1.24
CA LEU A 222 14.97 -17.92 0.55
C LEU A 222 14.87 -19.21 -0.25
N LEU A 223 13.83 -20.01 0.03
CA LEU A 223 13.57 -21.25 -0.71
C LEU A 223 12.77 -21.02 -1.99
N ALA A 224 11.94 -19.97 -2.04
CA ALA A 224 11.05 -19.71 -3.16
C ALA A 224 11.78 -19.53 -4.51
N PRO A 225 12.90 -18.80 -4.60
CA PRO A 225 13.64 -18.66 -5.86
C PRO A 225 14.14 -20.01 -6.41
N TYR A 226 14.64 -20.92 -5.55
CA TYR A 226 15.07 -22.25 -5.99
C TYR A 226 13.93 -23.07 -6.60
N VAL A 227 12.72 -22.97 -6.03
CA VAL A 227 11.54 -23.65 -6.57
C VAL A 227 11.19 -23.12 -7.96
N GLU A 228 11.20 -21.79 -8.14
CA GLU A 228 10.89 -21.17 -9.42
C GLU A 228 11.94 -21.48 -10.48
N LEU A 229 13.22 -21.42 -10.13
CA LEU A 229 14.33 -21.82 -11.00
C LEU A 229 14.25 -23.29 -11.40
N ALA A 230 13.89 -24.19 -10.47
CA ALA A 230 13.67 -25.60 -10.78
C ALA A 230 12.50 -25.80 -11.75
N MET A 231 11.40 -25.06 -11.58
CA MET A 231 10.26 -25.10 -12.50
C MET A 231 10.66 -24.62 -13.90
N LEU A 232 11.42 -23.52 -13.98
CA LEU A 232 11.86 -22.96 -15.24
C LEU A 232 12.83 -23.91 -15.96
N ALA A 233 13.83 -24.45 -15.26
CA ALA A 233 14.77 -25.43 -15.80
C ALA A 233 14.07 -26.68 -16.35
N GLU A 234 13.07 -27.20 -15.62
CA GLU A 234 12.34 -28.40 -16.02
C GLU A 234 11.43 -28.17 -17.23
N HIS A 235 10.67 -27.06 -17.26
CA HIS A 235 9.63 -26.84 -18.26
C HIS A 235 10.13 -26.10 -19.51
N GLN A 236 10.94 -25.06 -19.34
CA GLN A 236 11.38 -24.21 -20.44
C GLN A 236 12.65 -24.77 -21.08
N HIS A 237 13.66 -25.08 -20.28
CA HIS A 237 14.95 -25.54 -20.79
C HIS A 237 15.02 -27.06 -20.98
N ARG A 238 14.04 -27.79 -20.45
CA ARG A 238 14.01 -29.27 -20.40
C ARG A 238 15.28 -29.86 -19.78
N ASP A 239 15.94 -29.09 -18.90
CA ASP A 239 17.16 -29.46 -18.21
C ASP A 239 16.83 -29.98 -16.81
N ARG A 240 16.56 -31.28 -16.74
CA ARG A 240 16.22 -31.97 -15.50
C ARG A 240 17.39 -32.00 -14.51
N ALA A 241 18.63 -31.99 -14.99
CA ALA A 241 19.82 -32.01 -14.14
C ALA A 241 19.95 -30.68 -13.39
N ARG A 242 19.80 -29.55 -14.10
CA ARG A 242 19.80 -28.22 -13.49
C ARG A 242 18.60 -28.02 -12.55
N ALA A 243 17.42 -28.49 -12.94
CA ALA A 243 16.25 -28.47 -12.06
C ALA A 243 16.49 -29.23 -10.74
N LEU A 244 17.12 -30.41 -10.82
CA LEU A 244 17.45 -31.22 -9.64
C LEU A 244 18.48 -30.51 -8.75
N ALA A 245 19.49 -29.88 -9.34
CA ALA A 245 20.50 -29.14 -8.58
C ALA A 245 19.88 -28.03 -7.71
N TYR A 246 18.94 -27.25 -8.23
CA TYR A 246 18.24 -26.22 -7.45
C TYR A 246 17.42 -26.80 -6.29
N VAL A 247 16.75 -27.93 -6.51
CA VAL A 247 15.96 -28.60 -5.46
C VAL A 247 16.87 -29.18 -4.37
N ASP A 248 18.00 -29.78 -4.77
CA ASP A 248 18.97 -30.35 -3.84
C ASP A 248 19.64 -29.28 -2.98
N GLU A 249 19.93 -28.12 -3.55
CA GLU A 249 20.47 -26.98 -2.81
C GLU A 249 19.44 -26.42 -1.81
N ALA A 250 18.17 -26.26 -2.23
CA ALA A 250 17.09 -25.86 -1.33
C ALA A 250 16.92 -26.83 -0.15
N LEU A 251 16.95 -28.14 -0.41
CA LEU A 251 16.88 -29.17 0.64
C LEU A 251 18.12 -29.14 1.55
N ALA A 252 19.32 -28.90 0.99
CA ALA A 252 20.54 -28.76 1.77
C ALA A 252 20.47 -27.56 2.73
N LEU A 253 19.92 -26.43 2.30
CA LEU A 253 19.70 -25.27 3.17
C LEU A 253 18.77 -25.60 4.34
N VAL A 254 17.71 -26.36 4.10
CA VAL A 254 16.79 -26.80 5.16
C VAL A 254 17.47 -27.79 6.12
N ARG A 255 18.17 -28.80 5.60
CA ARG A 255 18.87 -29.82 6.41
C ARG A 255 19.95 -29.21 7.31
N ARG A 256 20.63 -28.16 6.83
CA ARG A 256 21.63 -27.41 7.61
C ARG A 256 21.02 -26.41 8.60
N GLY A 257 19.69 -26.30 8.68
CA GLY A 257 19.00 -25.34 9.53
C GLY A 257 19.17 -23.88 9.10
N LEU A 258 19.62 -23.65 7.86
CA LEU A 258 19.86 -22.30 7.33
C LEU A 258 18.60 -21.65 6.78
N ALA A 259 17.65 -22.43 6.27
CA ALA A 259 16.37 -21.95 5.76
C ALA A 259 15.19 -22.62 6.46
N ARG A 260 14.14 -21.84 6.74
CA ARG A 260 12.89 -22.38 7.29
C ARG A 260 12.02 -22.88 6.14
N PRO A 261 11.54 -24.14 6.18
CA PRO A 261 10.62 -24.65 5.18
C PRO A 261 9.28 -23.91 5.25
N GLY A 262 8.57 -23.89 4.13
CA GLY A 262 7.20 -23.37 4.08
C GLY A 262 6.20 -24.24 4.85
N SER A 263 4.97 -23.74 4.98
CA SER A 263 3.85 -24.52 5.53
C SER A 263 3.62 -25.81 4.73
N PRO A 264 2.96 -26.84 5.29
CA PRO A 264 2.79 -28.14 4.62
C PRO A 264 2.24 -28.08 3.19
N ASN A 265 1.35 -27.12 2.90
CA ASN A 265 0.73 -26.92 1.60
C ASN A 265 1.54 -26.03 0.64
N SER A 266 2.68 -25.49 1.08
CA SER A 266 3.56 -24.66 0.26
C SER A 266 4.43 -25.51 -0.67
N GLN A 267 4.77 -24.96 -1.85
CA GLN A 267 5.79 -25.53 -2.74
C GLN A 267 7.19 -25.52 -2.13
N THR A 268 7.42 -24.73 -1.09
CA THR A 268 8.66 -24.67 -0.31
C THR A 268 8.66 -25.59 0.92
N SER A 269 7.64 -26.43 1.08
CA SER A 269 7.62 -27.44 2.16
C SER A 269 8.62 -28.56 1.87
N VAL A 270 9.13 -29.20 2.92
CA VAL A 270 10.09 -30.32 2.76
C VAL A 270 9.46 -31.45 1.93
N ALA A 271 8.20 -31.77 2.18
CA ALA A 271 7.48 -32.80 1.43
C ALA A 271 7.34 -32.45 -0.06
N ALA A 272 7.04 -31.19 -0.39
CA ALA A 272 6.93 -30.74 -1.78
C ALA A 272 8.29 -30.79 -2.50
N LEU A 273 9.37 -30.35 -1.84
CA LEU A 273 10.73 -30.39 -2.37
C LEU A 273 11.20 -31.84 -2.60
N GLU A 274 11.02 -32.74 -1.63
CA GLU A 274 11.39 -34.16 -1.77
C GLU A 274 10.58 -34.86 -2.88
N LYS A 275 9.27 -34.59 -2.97
CA LYS A 275 8.43 -35.13 -4.04
C LYS A 275 8.92 -34.68 -5.42
N ARG A 276 9.29 -33.40 -5.56
CA ARG A 276 9.86 -32.85 -6.79
C ARG A 276 11.21 -33.50 -7.12
N ARG A 277 12.10 -33.63 -6.13
CA ARG A 277 13.39 -34.30 -6.24
C ARG A 277 13.25 -35.72 -6.79
N GLN A 278 12.37 -36.52 -6.19
CA GLN A 278 12.10 -37.90 -6.62
C GLN A 278 11.51 -38.00 -8.03
N ARG A 279 10.67 -37.03 -8.45
CA ARG A 279 10.16 -36.95 -9.83
C ARG A 279 11.31 -36.70 -10.82
N LEU A 280 12.17 -35.73 -10.52
CA LEU A 280 13.29 -35.35 -11.37
C LEU A 280 14.31 -36.49 -11.54
N ILE A 281 14.67 -37.19 -10.45
CA ILE A 281 15.58 -38.35 -10.49
C ILE A 281 15.01 -39.46 -11.38
N ARG A 282 13.74 -39.82 -11.21
CA ARG A 282 13.10 -40.84 -12.05
C ARG A 282 13.12 -40.46 -13.53
N GLY A 283 12.87 -39.18 -13.84
CA GLY A 283 12.90 -38.66 -15.21
C GLY A 283 14.30 -38.59 -15.84
N LEU A 284 15.37 -38.58 -15.03
CA LEU A 284 16.76 -38.67 -15.50
C LEU A 284 17.20 -40.13 -15.72
N SER A 285 16.65 -41.09 -14.97
CA SER A 285 16.96 -42.52 -15.14
C SER A 285 16.21 -43.18 -16.31
N SER A 286 15.20 -42.51 -16.86
CA SER A 286 14.29 -43.04 -17.88
C SER A 286 14.49 -42.45 -19.28
N GLY A 287 15.51 -41.62 -19.49
CA GLY A 287 15.84 -40.96 -20.76
C GLY A 287 17.30 -41.19 -21.11
#